data_AF-A0A091AL24-F1
#
_entry.id   AF-A0A091AL24-F1
#
_cell.length_a   1.000
_cell.length_b   1.000
_cell.length_c   1.000
_cell.angle_alpha   90.00
_cell.angle_beta   90.00
_cell.angle_gamma   90.00
#
_symmetry.space_group_name_H-M   'P 1'
#
loop_
_entity.id
_entity.type
_entity.pdbx_description
1 polymer ?
#
loop_
_entity_poly.entity_id
_entity_poly.type
_entity_poly.pdbx_seq_one_letter_code
_entity_poly.pdbx_strand_id
1 'polypeptide(L)'
;MNAQLNDEFADFLAKSELVQEFRNKQRKDLEIKRAAAIDARVSLDAEREAVSAQIAGLKKNLTAHLKRLEDEKRQVQLEAEDQLAPLLIRRHALECEIQQHKDFLTLNYDKRIDQAIELFRKKMNAVLGEPATRTVAKGPKMLSGKYTATIFSNHAAVLDCLEYCRGAVRELESMKTDCTAYDSSRIDELIKNVPNHKEHKETSALLGSQQADAQDWFTEAAVAALMRS
;
A
#
# COMPACT_ATOMS: atom_id res chain seq x y z
N MET A 1 -121.24 25.90 -48.23
CA MET A 1 -120.29 26.70 -47.44
C MET A 1 -119.91 26.05 -46.10
N ASN A 2 -120.79 25.31 -45.41
CA ASN A 2 -120.44 24.65 -44.14
C ASN A 2 -119.51 23.41 -44.25
N ALA A 3 -119.42 22.74 -45.40
CA ALA A 3 -118.58 21.55 -45.55
C ALA A 3 -117.08 21.88 -45.66
N GLN A 4 -116.70 22.91 -46.43
CA GLN A 4 -115.30 23.32 -46.60
C GLN A 4 -114.68 23.88 -45.31
N LEU A 5 -115.48 24.58 -44.51
CA LEU A 5 -115.06 25.08 -43.19
C LEU A 5 -114.82 23.95 -42.18
N ASN A 6 -115.61 22.87 -42.25
CA ASN A 6 -115.41 21.70 -41.39
C ASN A 6 -114.17 20.90 -41.78
N ASP A 7 -113.88 20.78 -43.08
CA ASP A 7 -112.66 20.09 -43.55
C ASP A 7 -111.39 20.87 -43.17
N GLU A 8 -111.37 22.19 -43.33
CA GLU A 8 -110.22 23.02 -42.91
C GLU A 8 -109.99 23.01 -41.40
N PHE A 9 -111.07 22.95 -40.60
CA PHE A 9 -110.97 22.87 -39.13
C PHE A 9 -110.50 21.49 -38.66
N ALA A 10 -110.96 20.42 -39.31
CA ALA A 10 -110.47 19.05 -39.05
C ALA A 10 -108.98 18.91 -39.42
N ASP A 11 -108.56 19.54 -40.52
CA ASP A 11 -107.16 19.53 -40.98
C ASP A 11 -106.24 20.36 -40.06
N PHE A 12 -106.77 21.43 -39.43
CA PHE A 12 -106.08 22.21 -38.39
C PHE A 12 -105.97 21.45 -37.07
N LEU A 13 -107.05 20.78 -36.64
CA LEU A 13 -107.04 19.91 -35.45
C LEU A 13 -106.08 18.73 -35.64
N ALA A 14 -106.09 18.09 -36.80
CA ALA A 14 -105.14 17.03 -37.14
C ALA A 14 -103.69 17.52 -37.14
N LYS A 15 -103.40 18.70 -37.70
CA LYS A 15 -102.05 19.30 -37.63
C LYS A 15 -101.65 19.69 -36.20
N SER A 16 -102.59 20.18 -35.39
CA SER A 16 -102.38 20.49 -33.97
C SER A 16 -102.09 19.24 -33.13
N GLU A 17 -102.84 18.16 -33.35
CA GLU A 17 -102.63 16.86 -32.70
C GLU A 17 -101.30 16.24 -33.11
N LEU A 18 -100.95 16.23 -34.40
CA LEU A 18 -99.67 15.73 -34.89
C LEU A 18 -98.47 16.50 -34.29
N VAL A 19 -98.61 17.83 -34.15
CA VAL A 19 -97.59 18.69 -33.51
C VAL A 19 -97.47 18.38 -32.01
N GLN A 20 -98.58 18.10 -31.32
CA GLN A 20 -98.53 17.66 -29.92
C GLN A 20 -97.91 16.27 -29.76
N GLU A 21 -98.25 15.31 -30.62
CA GLU A 21 -97.65 13.98 -30.62
C GLU A 21 -96.15 14.02 -30.89
N PHE A 22 -95.71 14.85 -31.84
CA PHE A 22 -94.29 15.05 -32.11
C PHE A 22 -93.55 15.64 -30.90
N ARG A 23 -94.13 16.67 -30.25
CA ARG A 23 -93.57 17.24 -29.02
C ARG A 23 -93.53 16.23 -27.87
N ASN A 24 -94.56 15.39 -27.74
CA ASN A 24 -94.62 14.33 -26.73
C ASN A 24 -93.58 13.24 -27.00
N LYS A 25 -93.36 12.87 -28.26
CA LYS A 25 -92.30 11.92 -28.65
C LYS A 25 -90.91 12.48 -28.36
N GLN A 26 -90.66 13.75 -28.71
CA GLN A 26 -89.40 14.41 -28.37
C GLN A 26 -89.16 14.51 -26.85
N ARG A 27 -90.20 14.78 -26.06
CA ARG A 27 -90.11 14.77 -24.59
C ARG A 27 -89.75 13.39 -24.06
N LYS A 28 -90.42 12.34 -24.52
CA LYS A 28 -90.12 10.95 -24.14
C LYS A 28 -88.69 10.54 -24.53
N ASP A 29 -88.26 10.86 -25.74
CA ASP A 29 -86.90 10.57 -26.21
C ASP A 29 -85.84 11.31 -25.36
N LEU A 30 -86.12 12.56 -24.95
CA LEU A 30 -85.26 13.32 -24.05
C LEU A 30 -85.23 12.74 -22.63
N GLU A 31 -86.38 12.29 -22.11
CA GLU A 31 -86.47 11.63 -20.80
C GLU A 31 -85.67 10.33 -20.78
N ILE A 32 -85.79 9.49 -21.83
CA ILE A 32 -85.00 8.26 -21.97
C ILE A 32 -83.50 8.58 -22.02
N LYS A 33 -83.09 9.57 -22.82
CA LYS A 33 -81.69 9.99 -22.90
C LYS A 33 -81.15 10.54 -21.58
N ARG A 34 -81.98 11.28 -20.83
CA ARG A 34 -81.61 11.79 -19.49
C ARG A 34 -81.44 10.65 -18.49
N ALA A 35 -82.36 9.69 -18.47
CA ALA A 35 -82.25 8.51 -17.61
C ALA A 35 -80.96 7.73 -17.90
N ALA A 36 -80.69 7.42 -19.17
CA ALA A 36 -79.46 6.74 -19.58
C ALA A 36 -78.19 7.51 -19.21
N ALA A 37 -78.19 8.85 -19.33
CA ALA A 37 -77.06 9.69 -18.93
C ALA A 37 -76.86 9.74 -17.40
N ILE A 38 -77.95 9.72 -16.63
CA ILE A 38 -77.90 9.64 -15.16
C ILE A 38 -77.31 8.28 -14.74
N ASP A 39 -77.82 7.19 -15.30
CA ASP A 39 -77.34 5.84 -14.98
C ASP A 39 -75.85 5.66 -15.33
N ALA A 40 -75.44 6.13 -16.52
CA ALA A 40 -74.04 6.11 -16.92
C ALA A 40 -73.15 6.93 -15.99
N ARG A 41 -73.61 8.12 -15.56
CA ARG A 41 -72.86 8.96 -14.62
C ARG A 41 -72.72 8.28 -13.25
N VAL A 42 -73.78 7.69 -12.72
CA VAL A 42 -73.74 6.98 -11.43
C VAL A 42 -72.74 5.82 -11.47
N SER A 43 -72.72 5.06 -12.57
CA SER A 43 -71.73 3.99 -12.78
C SER A 43 -70.29 4.54 -12.79
N LEU A 44 -70.04 5.62 -13.54
CA LEU A 44 -68.71 6.22 -13.64
C LEU A 44 -68.25 6.85 -12.32
N ASP A 45 -69.16 7.47 -11.55
CA ASP A 45 -68.85 8.02 -10.23
C ASP A 45 -68.49 6.90 -9.24
N ALA A 46 -69.17 5.75 -9.29
CA ALA A 46 -68.84 4.57 -8.49
C ALA A 46 -67.47 3.97 -8.86
N GLU A 47 -67.16 3.86 -10.16
CA GLU A 47 -65.84 3.42 -10.62
C GLU A 47 -64.73 4.39 -10.20
N ARG A 48 -64.97 5.70 -10.30
CA ARG A 48 -64.02 6.73 -9.87
C ARG A 48 -63.72 6.65 -8.36
N GLU A 49 -64.74 6.46 -7.54
CA GLU A 49 -64.60 6.25 -6.09
C GLU A 49 -63.76 4.99 -5.81
N ALA A 50 -64.06 3.87 -6.49
CA ALA A 50 -63.32 2.62 -6.34
C ALA A 50 -61.84 2.77 -6.72
N VAL A 51 -61.54 3.40 -7.87
CA VAL A 51 -60.17 3.68 -8.31
C VAL A 51 -59.45 4.61 -7.32
N SER A 52 -60.14 5.63 -6.82
CA SER A 52 -59.56 6.56 -5.83
C SER A 52 -59.21 5.84 -4.52
N ALA A 53 -60.06 4.92 -4.07
CA ALA A 53 -59.79 4.09 -2.90
C ALA A 53 -58.58 3.15 -3.11
N GLN A 54 -58.45 2.56 -4.30
CA GLN A 54 -57.30 1.72 -4.66
C GLN A 54 -56.00 2.53 -4.67
N ILE A 55 -56.00 3.72 -5.29
CA ILE A 55 -54.83 4.62 -5.30
C ILE A 55 -54.43 5.00 -3.86
N ALA A 56 -55.41 5.34 -3.02
CA ALA A 56 -55.15 5.68 -1.62
C ALA A 56 -54.53 4.50 -0.85
N GLY A 57 -55.06 3.29 -1.04
CA GLY A 57 -54.51 2.05 -0.46
C GLY A 57 -53.07 1.78 -0.91
N LEU A 58 -52.82 1.84 -2.22
CA LEU A 58 -51.48 1.66 -2.79
C LEU A 58 -50.49 2.70 -2.24
N LYS A 59 -50.88 3.98 -2.22
CA LYS A 59 -50.03 5.05 -1.68
C LYS A 59 -49.68 4.82 -0.21
N LYS A 60 -50.64 4.38 0.60
CA LYS A 60 -50.41 4.05 2.02
C LYS A 60 -49.44 2.88 2.18
N ASN A 61 -49.60 1.82 1.38
CA ASN A 61 -48.71 0.67 1.43
C ASN A 61 -47.28 1.04 0.98
N LEU A 62 -47.16 1.82 -0.10
CA LEU A 62 -45.88 2.23 -0.66
C LEU A 62 -45.11 3.13 0.31
N THR A 63 -45.80 4.09 0.94
CA THR A 63 -45.19 4.95 1.98
C THR A 63 -44.77 4.16 3.22
N ALA A 64 -45.53 3.14 3.64
CA ALA A 64 -45.13 2.26 4.73
C ALA A 64 -43.90 1.41 4.37
N HIS A 65 -43.82 0.89 3.14
CA HIS A 65 -42.67 0.14 2.66
C HIS A 65 -41.40 1.00 2.57
N LEU A 66 -41.51 2.24 2.07
CA LEU A 66 -40.37 3.15 2.00
C LEU A 66 -39.80 3.45 3.40
N LYS A 67 -40.66 3.70 4.40
CA LYS A 67 -40.21 3.90 5.78
C LYS A 67 -39.47 2.68 6.34
N ARG A 68 -40.00 1.46 6.11
CA ARG A 68 -39.32 0.23 6.54
C ARG A 68 -37.94 0.08 5.92
N LEU A 69 -37.82 0.33 4.61
CA LEU A 69 -36.52 0.27 3.93
C LEU A 69 -35.55 1.34 4.43
N GLU A 70 -36.04 2.55 4.76
CA GLU A 70 -35.21 3.59 5.37
C GLU A 70 -34.71 3.19 6.76
N ASP A 71 -35.56 2.56 7.57
CA ASP A 71 -35.20 2.06 8.90
C ASP A 71 -34.22 0.88 8.82
N GLU A 72 -34.45 -0.07 7.91
CA GLU A 72 -33.53 -1.18 7.62
C GLU A 72 -32.17 -0.66 7.14
N LYS A 73 -32.15 0.33 6.23
CA LYS A 73 -30.92 0.96 5.77
C LYS A 73 -30.14 1.60 6.93
N ARG A 74 -30.82 2.35 7.80
CA ARG A 74 -30.18 2.96 8.98
C ARG A 74 -29.62 1.90 9.91
N GLN A 75 -30.35 0.81 10.13
CA GLN A 75 -29.88 -0.28 10.98
C GLN A 75 -28.62 -0.93 10.41
N VAL A 76 -28.59 -1.24 9.12
CA VAL A 76 -27.39 -1.82 8.47
C VAL A 76 -26.21 -0.85 8.52
N GLN A 77 -26.45 0.47 8.39
CA GLN A 77 -25.39 1.47 8.52
C GLN A 77 -24.81 1.50 9.95
N LEU A 78 -25.67 1.48 10.97
CA LEU A 78 -25.23 1.41 12.37
C LEU A 78 -24.44 0.13 12.64
N GLU A 79 -24.92 -1.03 12.18
CA GLU A 79 -24.21 -2.30 12.33
C GLU A 79 -22.84 -2.28 11.64
N ALA A 80 -22.73 -1.65 10.46
CA ALA A 80 -21.46 -1.49 9.76
C ALA A 80 -20.50 -0.56 10.51
N GLU A 81 -21.00 0.56 11.05
CA GLU A 81 -20.22 1.49 11.86
C GLU A 81 -19.72 0.84 13.15
N ASP A 82 -20.58 0.10 13.85
CA ASP A 82 -20.25 -0.65 15.07
C ASP A 82 -19.18 -1.72 14.81
N GLN A 83 -19.17 -2.33 13.63
CA GLN A 83 -18.14 -3.30 13.24
C GLN A 83 -16.83 -2.63 12.79
N LEU A 84 -16.91 -1.49 12.10
CA LEU A 84 -15.73 -0.79 11.57
C LEU A 84 -14.97 -0.02 12.65
N ALA A 85 -15.68 0.62 13.59
CA ALA A 85 -15.08 1.41 14.66
C ALA A 85 -13.98 0.66 15.46
N PRO A 86 -14.22 -0.56 15.99
CA PRO A 86 -13.19 -1.28 16.75
C PRO A 86 -11.98 -1.67 15.88
N LEU A 87 -12.20 -1.97 14.58
CA LEU A 87 -11.11 -2.30 13.67
C LEU A 87 -10.23 -1.08 13.38
N LEU A 88 -10.82 0.10 13.19
CA LEU A 88 -10.08 1.35 12.99
C LEU A 88 -9.29 1.73 14.25
N ILE A 89 -9.90 1.58 15.44
CA ILE A 89 -9.23 1.80 16.72
C ILE A 89 -8.03 0.83 16.86
N ARG A 90 -8.23 -0.47 16.57
CA ARG A 90 -7.14 -1.45 16.66
C ARG A 90 -6.04 -1.18 15.65
N ARG A 91 -6.38 -0.78 14.41
CA ARG A 91 -5.40 -0.39 13.40
C ARG A 91 -4.54 0.76 13.88
N HIS A 92 -5.16 1.80 14.42
CA HIS A 92 -4.43 2.95 14.94
C HIS A 92 -3.52 2.58 16.13
N ALA A 93 -4.01 1.74 17.05
CA ALA A 93 -3.19 1.24 18.15
C ALA A 93 -1.95 0.47 17.65
N LEU A 94 -2.12 -0.41 16.65
CA LEU A 94 -1.01 -1.13 16.03
C LEU A 94 -0.02 -0.19 15.32
N GLU A 95 -0.51 0.84 14.62
CA GLU A 95 0.35 1.86 14.01
C GLU A 95 1.20 2.59 15.07
N CYS A 96 0.60 2.95 16.20
CA CYS A 96 1.31 3.55 17.33
C CYS A 96 2.35 2.59 17.95
N GLU A 97 1.99 1.33 18.19
CA GLU A 97 2.91 0.30 18.71
C GLU A 97 4.10 0.10 17.75
N ILE A 98 3.84 -0.02 16.43
CA ILE A 98 4.89 -0.15 15.40
C ILE A 98 5.81 1.07 15.43
N GLN A 99 5.25 2.29 15.53
CA GLN A 99 6.06 3.50 15.55
C GLN A 99 6.91 3.58 16.82
N GLN A 100 6.36 3.26 17.99
CA GLN A 100 7.11 3.20 19.25
C GLN A 100 8.28 2.21 19.16
N HIS A 101 8.05 1.03 18.57
CA HIS A 101 9.11 0.06 18.36
C HIS A 101 10.18 0.56 17.38
N LYS A 102 9.79 1.24 16.28
CA LYS A 102 10.74 1.87 15.34
C LYS A 102 11.59 2.96 16.00
N ASP A 103 10.96 3.81 16.81
CA ASP A 103 11.67 4.87 17.54
C ASP A 103 12.64 4.26 18.54
N PHE A 104 12.21 3.22 19.27
CA PHE A 104 13.08 2.46 20.16
C PHE A 104 14.26 1.82 19.42
N LEU A 105 14.01 1.21 18.25
CA LEU A 105 15.05 0.58 17.44
C LEU A 105 16.09 1.63 16.99
N THR A 106 15.63 2.75 16.45
CA THR A 106 16.46 3.87 16.00
C THR A 106 17.28 4.46 17.15
N LEU A 107 16.70 4.60 18.35
CA LEU A 107 17.39 5.21 19.48
C LEU A 107 18.47 4.31 20.12
N ASN A 108 18.25 2.98 20.13
CA ASN A 108 19.08 2.06 20.90
C ASN A 108 20.02 1.20 20.04
N TYR A 109 19.59 0.75 18.86
CA TYR A 109 20.41 -0.13 18.03
C TYR A 109 21.39 0.61 17.13
N ASP A 110 20.98 1.75 16.55
CA ASP A 110 21.88 2.60 15.76
C ASP A 110 23.10 3.02 16.57
N LYS A 111 22.92 3.35 17.85
CA LYS A 111 24.03 3.74 18.72
C LYS A 111 25.08 2.64 18.87
N ARG A 112 24.66 1.38 19.04
CA ARG A 112 25.60 0.27 19.20
C ARG A 112 26.30 -0.06 17.89
N ILE A 113 25.58 0.00 16.77
CA ILE A 113 26.18 -0.13 15.42
C ILE A 113 27.19 1.00 15.18
N ASP A 114 26.83 2.24 15.49
CA ASP A 114 27.70 3.40 15.32
C ASP A 114 28.96 3.30 16.20
N GLN A 115 28.82 2.84 17.45
CA GLN A 115 29.97 2.55 18.33
C GLN A 115 30.88 1.46 17.75
N ALA A 116 30.32 0.38 17.21
CA ALA A 116 31.10 -0.68 16.57
C ALA A 116 31.83 -0.16 15.31
N ILE A 117 31.15 0.60 14.46
CA ILE A 117 31.77 1.26 13.29
C ILE A 117 32.89 2.19 13.72
N GLU A 118 32.69 2.99 14.77
CA GLU A 118 33.73 3.88 15.30
C GLU A 118 34.94 3.09 15.80
N LEU A 119 34.73 1.96 16.48
CA LEU A 119 35.80 1.06 16.91
C LEU A 119 36.60 0.52 15.70
N PHE A 120 35.92 0.07 14.64
CA PHE A 120 36.59 -0.40 13.43
C PHE A 120 37.36 0.72 12.73
N ARG A 121 36.79 1.93 12.62
CA ARG A 121 37.47 3.09 12.05
C ARG A 121 38.70 3.49 12.86
N LYS A 122 38.61 3.49 14.20
CA LYS A 122 39.75 3.72 15.10
C LYS A 122 40.85 2.67 14.90
N LYS A 123 40.48 1.39 14.79
CA LYS A 123 41.45 0.32 14.51
C LYS A 123 42.11 0.49 13.14
N MET A 124 41.36 0.77 12.07
CA MET A 124 41.95 1.03 10.75
C MET A 124 42.93 2.20 10.78
N ASN A 125 42.57 3.30 11.45
CA ASN A 125 43.46 4.46 11.59
C ASN A 125 44.72 4.13 12.39
N ALA A 126 44.61 3.31 13.44
CA ALA A 126 45.77 2.84 14.20
C ALA A 126 46.70 1.98 13.34
N VAL A 127 46.14 1.07 12.54
CA VAL A 127 46.90 0.21 11.61
C VAL A 127 47.62 1.04 10.54
N LEU A 128 46.95 2.06 9.98
CA LEU A 128 47.54 2.96 8.99
C LEU A 128 48.63 3.88 9.58
N GLY A 129 48.53 4.20 10.87
CA GLY A 129 49.51 5.03 11.58
C GLY A 129 50.77 4.27 12.00
N GLU A 130 50.71 2.94 12.16
CA GLU A 130 51.87 2.11 12.47
C GLU A 130 52.64 1.75 11.19
N PRO A 131 53.95 2.07 11.07
CA PRO A 131 54.71 1.74 9.88
C PRO A 131 54.84 0.22 9.71
N ALA A 132 54.69 -0.25 8.47
CA ALA A 132 54.94 -1.65 8.14
C ALA A 132 56.39 -2.02 8.50
N THR A 133 56.53 -3.05 9.33
CA THR A 133 57.82 -3.54 9.79
C THR A 133 58.30 -4.64 8.85
N ARG A 134 59.52 -4.46 8.35
CA ARG A 134 60.21 -5.43 7.51
C ARG A 134 61.59 -5.69 8.11
N THR A 135 61.82 -6.92 8.53
CA THR A 135 63.14 -7.36 8.98
C THR A 135 63.66 -8.44 8.04
N VAL A 136 64.94 -8.36 7.71
CA VAL A 136 65.60 -9.32 6.82
C VAL A 136 66.68 -10.03 7.62
N ALA A 137 66.45 -11.31 7.94
CA ALA A 137 67.44 -12.15 8.58
C ALA A 137 68.23 -12.89 7.48
N LYS A 138 69.56 -12.72 7.48
CA LYS A 138 70.45 -13.47 6.59
C LYS A 138 70.93 -14.72 7.33
N GLY A 139 70.58 -15.89 6.79
CA GLY A 139 71.03 -17.17 7.33
C GLY A 139 72.46 -17.53 6.90
N PRO A 140 73.11 -18.50 7.59
CA PRO A 140 74.46 -18.95 7.24
C PRO A 140 74.49 -19.61 5.85
N LYS A 141 75.64 -19.48 5.19
CA LYS A 141 75.92 -20.05 3.86
C LYS A 141 75.77 -21.57 3.95
N MET A 142 74.73 -22.11 3.33
CA MET A 142 74.60 -23.57 3.15
C MET A 142 75.78 -24.04 2.27
N LEU A 143 76.19 -25.31 2.39
CA LEU A 143 77.31 -25.94 1.66
C LEU A 143 77.30 -25.67 0.14
N SER A 144 76.15 -25.28 -0.43
CA SER A 144 75.96 -24.90 -1.84
C SER A 144 76.43 -23.48 -2.22
N GLY A 145 76.99 -22.70 -1.30
CA GLY A 145 77.47 -21.33 -1.57
C GLY A 145 76.36 -20.27 -1.75
N LYS A 146 75.09 -20.64 -1.55
CA LYS A 146 73.92 -19.77 -1.68
C LYS A 146 73.53 -19.20 -0.32
N TYR A 147 73.07 -17.95 -0.31
CA TYR A 147 72.54 -17.30 0.89
C TYR A 147 71.02 -17.49 0.93
N THR A 148 70.48 -17.79 2.10
CA THR A 148 69.04 -17.73 2.33
C THR A 148 68.74 -16.44 3.10
N ALA A 149 67.91 -15.57 2.54
CA ALA A 149 67.33 -14.47 3.30
C ALA A 149 65.91 -14.84 3.69
N THR A 150 65.65 -14.80 4.98
CA THR A 150 64.30 -14.87 5.53
C THR A 150 63.82 -13.44 5.72
N ILE A 151 62.73 -13.09 5.04
CA ILE A 151 62.09 -11.79 5.19
C ILE A 151 60.89 -12.00 6.12
N PHE A 152 60.86 -11.29 7.23
CA PHE A 152 59.69 -11.17 8.09
C PHE A 152 59.01 -9.85 7.77
N SER A 153 57.76 -9.91 7.33
CA SER A 153 56.96 -8.70 7.06
C SER A 153 55.58 -8.84 7.67
N ASN A 154 55.10 -7.76 8.28
CA ASN A 154 53.72 -7.65 8.76
C ASN A 154 52.75 -7.12 7.67
N HIS A 155 53.24 -6.82 6.45
CA HIS A 155 52.44 -6.16 5.41
C HIS A 155 51.16 -6.92 5.05
N ALA A 156 51.26 -8.25 4.91
CA ALA A 156 50.09 -9.08 4.62
C ALA A 156 49.07 -9.07 5.77
N ALA A 157 49.53 -9.13 7.03
CA ALA A 157 48.64 -9.06 8.19
C ALA A 157 47.96 -7.68 8.32
N VAL A 158 48.67 -6.61 7.96
CA VAL A 158 48.12 -5.25 7.87
C VAL A 158 47.01 -5.17 6.83
N LEU A 159 47.23 -5.70 5.61
CA LEU A 159 46.20 -5.72 4.56
C LEU A 159 44.98 -6.57 4.97
N ASP A 160 45.20 -7.79 5.46
CA ASP A 160 44.13 -8.70 5.92
C ASP A 160 43.27 -8.01 6.99
N CYS A 161 43.90 -7.29 7.94
CA CYS A 161 43.19 -6.53 8.97
C CYS A 161 42.38 -5.36 8.39
N LEU A 162 42.93 -4.61 7.44
CA LEU A 162 42.24 -3.47 6.81
C LEU A 162 41.03 -3.93 5.98
N GLU A 163 41.18 -5.01 5.21
CA GLU A 163 40.09 -5.60 4.43
C GLU A 163 38.98 -6.12 5.34
N TYR A 164 39.34 -6.83 6.42
CA TYR A 164 38.38 -7.29 7.42
C TYR A 164 37.61 -6.12 8.04
N CYS A 165 38.30 -5.06 8.48
CA CYS A 165 37.63 -3.90 9.06
C CYS A 165 36.69 -3.19 8.06
N ARG A 166 37.09 -3.09 6.79
CA ARG A 166 36.23 -2.53 5.72
C ARG A 166 35.00 -3.41 5.47
N GLY A 167 35.16 -4.72 5.45
CA GLY A 167 34.06 -5.68 5.33
C GLY A 167 33.08 -5.58 6.50
N ALA A 168 33.60 -5.56 7.73
CA ALA A 168 32.81 -5.43 8.95
C ALA A 168 32.02 -4.11 8.99
N VAL A 169 32.62 -2.99 8.56
CA VAL A 169 31.89 -1.70 8.48
C VAL A 169 30.74 -1.77 7.47
N ARG A 170 30.94 -2.38 6.29
CA ARG A 170 29.85 -2.54 5.30
C ARG A 170 28.72 -3.43 5.84
N GLU A 171 29.06 -4.51 6.53
CA GLU A 171 28.08 -5.40 7.16
C GLU A 171 27.27 -4.63 8.22
N LEU A 172 27.93 -3.85 9.08
CA LEU A 172 27.27 -3.01 10.08
C LEU A 172 26.40 -1.89 9.47
N GLU A 173 26.85 -1.25 8.39
CA GLU A 173 26.07 -0.24 7.66
C GLU A 173 24.83 -0.86 6.99
N SER A 174 24.92 -2.12 6.52
CA SER A 174 23.75 -2.86 6.02
C SER A 174 22.74 -3.16 7.13
N MET A 175 23.20 -3.54 8.32
CA MET A 175 22.33 -3.76 9.50
C MET A 175 21.61 -2.48 9.94
N LYS A 176 22.17 -1.30 9.65
CA LYS A 176 21.52 0.00 9.92
C LYS A 176 20.38 0.29 8.94
N THR A 177 20.52 -0.16 7.69
CA THR A 177 19.52 0.05 6.64
C THR A 177 18.34 -0.90 6.86
N ASP A 178 18.62 -2.15 7.22
CA ASP A 178 17.61 -3.18 7.47
C ASP A 178 17.50 -3.48 8.98
N CYS A 179 16.63 -2.75 9.70
CA CYS A 179 16.47 -2.92 11.15
C CYS A 179 16.07 -4.34 11.60
N THR A 180 15.54 -5.15 10.68
CA THR A 180 15.19 -6.57 10.94
C THR A 180 16.40 -7.49 10.94
N ALA A 181 17.53 -7.06 10.37
CA ALA A 181 18.79 -7.79 10.32
C ALA A 181 19.72 -7.45 11.51
N TYR A 182 19.25 -6.67 12.49
CA TYR A 182 20.02 -6.37 13.68
C TYR A 182 20.30 -7.64 14.50
N ASP A 183 21.58 -8.03 14.59
CA ASP A 183 22.03 -9.13 15.42
C ASP A 183 23.18 -8.69 16.33
N SER A 184 22.87 -8.51 17.61
CA SER A 184 23.86 -8.12 18.61
C SER A 184 24.99 -9.13 18.80
N SER A 185 24.71 -10.42 18.59
CA SER A 185 25.70 -11.49 18.73
C SER A 185 26.71 -11.40 17.60
N ARG A 186 26.21 -11.15 16.38
CA ARG A 186 27.05 -10.96 15.20
C ARG A 186 27.98 -9.76 15.32
N ILE A 187 27.50 -8.64 15.89
CA ILE A 187 28.35 -7.47 16.16
C ILE A 187 29.51 -7.86 17.10
N ASP A 188 29.22 -8.61 18.16
CA ASP A 188 30.25 -9.03 19.12
C ASP A 188 31.25 -10.03 18.51
N GLU A 189 30.79 -10.92 17.63
CA GLU A 189 31.66 -11.79 16.84
C GLU A 189 32.60 -11.00 15.93
N LEU A 190 32.07 -10.01 15.20
CA LEU A 190 32.86 -9.16 14.31
C LEU A 190 33.96 -8.45 15.07
N ILE A 191 33.67 -7.94 16.28
CA ILE A 191 34.63 -7.26 17.14
C ILE A 191 35.70 -8.21 17.71
N LYS A 192 35.31 -9.44 18.07
CA LYS A 192 36.24 -10.45 18.62
C LYS A 192 37.19 -11.02 17.57
N ASN A 193 36.71 -11.21 16.34
CA ASN A 193 37.45 -11.86 15.26
C ASN A 193 38.37 -10.90 14.46
N VAL A 194 38.64 -9.70 14.97
CA VAL A 194 39.55 -8.76 14.29
C VAL A 194 40.97 -9.33 14.23
N PRO A 195 41.56 -9.50 13.02
CA PRO A 195 42.91 -10.00 12.87
C PRO A 195 43.95 -9.12 13.58
N ASN A 196 45.02 -9.72 14.09
CA ASN A 196 46.12 -8.98 14.70
C ASN A 196 47.10 -8.49 13.63
N HIS A 197 47.16 -7.18 13.39
CA HIS A 197 48.03 -6.58 12.35
C HIS A 197 49.53 -6.59 12.71
N LYS A 198 49.90 -7.02 13.92
CA LYS A 198 51.31 -7.16 14.37
C LYS A 198 51.90 -8.54 14.07
N GLU A 199 51.12 -9.46 13.52
CA GLU A 199 51.60 -10.79 13.16
C GLU A 199 52.55 -10.70 11.95
N HIS A 200 53.73 -11.32 12.07
CA HIS A 200 54.71 -11.36 10.99
C HIS A 200 54.56 -12.66 10.22
N LYS A 201 54.39 -12.57 8.89
CA LYS A 201 54.49 -13.74 8.01
C LYS A 201 55.94 -13.90 7.58
N GLU A 202 56.43 -15.14 7.69
CA GLU A 202 57.76 -15.52 7.22
C GLU A 202 57.72 -15.81 5.72
N THR A 203 58.62 -15.21 4.95
CA THR A 203 58.83 -15.56 3.55
C THR A 203 60.31 -15.82 3.31
N SER A 204 60.66 -17.07 3.03
CA SER A 204 62.03 -17.48 2.73
C SER A 204 62.30 -17.35 1.24
N ALA A 205 63.34 -16.59 0.86
CA ALA A 205 63.79 -16.48 -0.52
C ALA A 205 65.25 -16.95 -0.64
N LEU A 206 65.52 -17.79 -1.65
CA LEU A 206 66.88 -18.20 -2.03
C LEU A 206 67.55 -17.07 -2.80
N LEU A 207 68.58 -16.45 -2.21
CA LEU A 207 69.42 -15.49 -2.92
C LEU A 207 70.47 -16.25 -3.73
N GLY A 208 70.41 -16.07 -5.06
CA GLY A 208 71.44 -16.55 -5.98
C GLY A 208 72.82 -16.00 -5.60
N SER A 209 73.85 -16.81 -5.79
CA SER A 209 75.24 -16.52 -5.45
C SER A 209 75.84 -15.49 -6.40
N GLN A 210 75.55 -14.21 -6.22
CA GLN A 210 76.36 -13.12 -6.77
C GLN A 210 76.58 -12.05 -5.71
N GLN A 211 77.82 -11.97 -5.24
CA GLN A 211 78.31 -10.92 -4.36
C GLN A 211 78.80 -9.74 -5.22
N ALA A 212 78.58 -8.54 -4.67
CA ALA A 212 79.01 -7.21 -5.10
C ALA A 212 78.13 -6.56 -6.19
N ASP A 213 77.69 -5.34 -5.90
CA ASP A 213 77.00 -4.36 -6.79
C ASP A 213 75.46 -4.40 -6.92
N ALA A 214 74.76 -5.23 -6.12
CA ALA A 214 73.29 -5.27 -6.16
C ALA A 214 72.59 -4.40 -5.08
N GLN A 215 73.28 -3.42 -4.48
CA GLN A 215 72.68 -2.57 -3.45
C GLN A 215 71.81 -1.45 -4.04
N ASP A 216 72.05 -1.04 -5.30
CA ASP A 216 71.28 0.01 -5.99
C ASP A 216 70.18 -0.51 -6.94
N TRP A 217 70.26 -1.75 -7.45
CA TRP A 217 69.26 -2.24 -8.40
C TRP A 217 67.98 -2.78 -7.74
N PHE A 218 68.08 -3.28 -6.49
CA PHE A 218 66.91 -3.85 -5.79
C PHE A 218 65.97 -2.80 -5.20
N THR A 219 66.43 -1.57 -4.95
CA THR A 219 65.56 -0.47 -4.54
C THR A 219 64.70 0.01 -5.71
N GLU A 220 65.25 0.14 -6.92
CA GLU A 220 64.47 0.55 -8.10
C GLU A 220 63.49 -0.52 -8.59
N ALA A 221 63.91 -1.80 -8.68
CA ALA A 221 63.04 -2.86 -9.20
C ALA A 221 61.87 -3.19 -8.26
N ALA A 222 62.09 -3.12 -6.93
CA ALA A 222 61.04 -3.36 -5.95
C ALA A 222 60.08 -2.15 -5.81
N VAL A 223 60.58 -0.92 -5.95
CA VAL A 223 59.73 0.29 -5.98
C VAL A 223 58.90 0.34 -7.27
N ALA A 224 59.46 -0.06 -8.41
CA ALA A 224 58.73 -0.12 -9.69
C ALA A 224 57.63 -1.19 -9.71
N ALA A 225 57.79 -2.29 -8.97
CA ALA A 225 56.76 -3.32 -8.82
C ALA A 225 55.64 -2.90 -7.85
N LEU A 226 55.96 -2.14 -6.80
CA LEU A 226 54.99 -1.61 -5.84
C LEU A 226 54.16 -0.43 -6.37
N MET A 227 54.65 0.33 -7.36
CA MET A 227 53.90 1.43 -7.98
C MET A 227 52.96 0.99 -9.13
N ARG A 228 52.96 -0.30 -9.52
CA ARG A 228 52.10 -0.83 -10.60
C ARG A 228 50.97 -1.75 -10.12
N SER A 229 50.82 -1.96 -8.82
CA SER A 229 49.73 -2.73 -8.18
C SER A 229 48.91 -1.81 -7.28
#